data_AF-A0A0L1JSG7-F1
#
_entry.id   AF-A0A0L1JSG7-F1
#
_cell.length_a   1.000
_cell.length_b   1.000
_cell.length_c   1.000
_cell.angle_alpha   90.00
_cell.angle_beta   90.00
_cell.angle_gamma   90.00
#
_symmetry.space_group_name_H-M   'P 1'
#
loop_
_entity.id
_entity.type
_entity.pdbx_description
1 polymer ?
#
loop_
_entity_poly.entity_id
_entity_poly.type
_entity_poly.pdbx_seq_one_letter_code
_entity_poly.pdbx_strand_id
1 'polypeptide(L)'
;MRTLLTRLAAVALLAAPASAHELWIEPRDYQVAPGEQVMADIHVGELMDGPSYAYLPRDFRRFDLVQNGTVTPVQGRMGDRPALQKTVDTPGLVSVVYVTRDLSLTYTKFEKFLKFARHKDFGDAEGAHKARGLSTEKFREQYVRYAKSLVAVGDGAGADGEAGMETEIVALANPYTDDLTDGMPVKVLYQGAPRGDAQVELFTKFADDTVVVTLHRTDADGVAILPVAPGQSYLADAVVLRPLDPADDKAPVWETLWASLTFAVPAR
;
A
#
# COMPACT_ATOMS: atom_id res chain seq x y z
N MET A 1 0.56 15.30 -60.94
CA MET A 1 0.64 15.99 -59.64
C MET A 1 0.18 15.00 -58.57
N ARG A 2 1.11 14.44 -57.80
CA ARG A 2 0.83 13.44 -56.75
C ARG A 2 0.52 14.19 -55.45
N THR A 3 -0.72 14.15 -54.98
CA THR A 3 -1.10 14.65 -53.66
C THR A 3 -0.71 13.60 -52.61
N LEU A 4 0.31 13.89 -51.81
CA LEU A 4 0.62 13.11 -50.60
C LEU A 4 -0.45 13.39 -49.54
N LEU A 5 -1.18 12.37 -49.13
CA LEU A 5 -1.99 12.39 -47.92
C LEU A 5 -1.08 12.12 -46.71
N THR A 6 -0.70 13.17 -46.00
CA THR A 6 -0.02 13.05 -44.71
C THR A 6 -1.04 12.59 -43.67
N ARG A 7 -1.01 11.30 -43.30
CA ARG A 7 -1.79 10.78 -42.16
C ARG A 7 -1.14 11.27 -40.87
N LEU A 8 -1.75 12.27 -40.24
CA LEU A 8 -1.42 12.67 -38.88
C LEU A 8 -1.86 11.54 -37.94
N ALA A 9 -0.92 10.71 -37.49
CA ALA A 9 -1.17 9.72 -36.45
C ALA A 9 -1.34 10.47 -35.13
N ALA A 10 -2.59 10.70 -34.73
CA ALA A 10 -2.91 11.19 -33.40
C ALA A 10 -2.54 10.09 -32.40
N VAL A 11 -1.41 10.26 -31.72
CA VAL A 11 -1.05 9.47 -30.54
C VAL A 11 -2.03 9.89 -29.44
N ALA A 12 -3.11 9.15 -29.31
CA ALA A 12 -3.97 9.25 -28.13
C ALA A 12 -3.15 8.75 -26.94
N LEU A 13 -2.62 9.66 -26.12
CA LEU A 13 -2.25 9.33 -24.75
C LEU A 13 -3.54 8.86 -24.08
N LEU A 14 -3.71 7.54 -23.97
CA LEU A 14 -4.70 6.94 -23.09
C LEU A 14 -4.30 7.31 -21.67
N ALA A 15 -4.82 8.44 -21.18
CA ALA A 15 -4.82 8.74 -19.77
C ALA A 15 -5.66 7.64 -19.10
N ALA A 16 -4.98 6.64 -18.54
CA ALA A 16 -5.64 5.60 -17.78
C ALA A 16 -6.51 6.26 -16.70
N PRO A 17 -7.75 5.78 -16.49
CA PRO A 17 -8.61 6.34 -15.46
C PRO A 17 -7.88 6.24 -14.12
N ALA A 18 -7.67 7.38 -13.46
CA ALA A 18 -7.19 7.41 -12.09
C ALA A 18 -8.23 6.69 -11.20
N SER A 19 -7.98 5.41 -10.94
CA SER A 19 -8.55 4.69 -9.81
C SER A 19 -7.56 4.78 -8.66
N ALA A 20 -8.09 4.94 -7.45
CA ALA A 20 -7.28 4.90 -6.25
C ALA A 20 -6.97 3.42 -5.96
N HIS A 21 -5.98 2.92 -6.68
CA HIS A 21 -5.49 1.55 -6.58
C HIS A 21 -4.58 1.37 -5.37
N GLU A 22 -4.56 0.16 -4.83
CA GLU A 22 -3.64 -0.27 -3.79
C GLU A 22 -2.18 -0.16 -4.30
N LEU A 23 -1.25 0.14 -3.38
CA LEU A 23 0.19 -0.04 -3.61
C LEU A 23 0.70 -1.02 -2.58
N TRP A 24 1.46 -2.00 -3.03
CA TRP A 24 2.07 -2.98 -2.15
C TRP A 24 3.50 -3.28 -2.58
N ILE A 25 4.26 -3.79 -1.62
CA ILE A 25 5.59 -4.36 -1.84
C ILE A 25 5.36 -5.87 -1.96
N GLU A 26 5.77 -6.50 -3.06
CA GLU A 26 5.68 -7.95 -3.26
C GLU A 26 7.09 -8.54 -3.27
N PRO A 27 7.55 -9.15 -2.16
CA PRO A 27 8.74 -9.99 -2.16
C PRO A 27 8.61 -11.10 -3.20
N ARG A 28 9.70 -11.34 -3.93
CA ARG A 28 9.78 -12.51 -4.83
C ARG A 28 9.81 -13.80 -4.05
N ASP A 29 10.53 -13.78 -2.95
CA ASP A 29 10.59 -14.82 -1.95
C ASP A 29 10.35 -14.18 -0.58
N TYR A 30 9.32 -14.65 0.13
CA TYR A 30 9.00 -14.18 1.48
C TYR A 30 9.89 -14.80 2.56
N GLN A 31 10.70 -15.80 2.20
CA GLN A 31 11.67 -16.47 3.05
C GLN A 31 12.97 -16.62 2.26
N VAL A 32 14.08 -16.09 2.77
CA VAL A 32 15.40 -16.14 2.11
C VAL A 32 16.48 -16.61 3.08
N ALA A 33 17.56 -17.22 2.58
CA ALA A 33 18.67 -17.61 3.44
C ALA A 33 19.53 -16.39 3.85
N PRO A 34 20.24 -16.45 4.99
CA PRO A 34 21.20 -15.41 5.36
C PRO A 34 22.27 -15.25 4.27
N GLY A 35 22.55 -14.00 3.89
CA GLY A 35 23.50 -13.67 2.82
C GLY A 35 22.90 -13.70 1.41
N GLU A 36 21.63 -14.10 1.26
CA GLU A 36 20.88 -13.94 0.02
C GLU A 36 20.27 -12.54 -0.09
N GLN A 37 19.78 -12.22 -1.29
CA GLN A 37 19.11 -10.95 -1.53
C GLN A 37 17.64 -11.03 -1.15
N VAL A 38 17.20 -10.11 -0.30
CA VAL A 38 15.79 -9.74 -0.25
C VAL A 38 15.50 -8.95 -1.52
N MET A 39 14.63 -9.51 -2.37
CA MET A 39 14.19 -8.92 -3.63
C MET A 39 12.69 -8.68 -3.60
N ALA A 40 12.26 -7.45 -3.93
CA ALA A 40 10.84 -7.12 -3.96
C ALA A 40 10.48 -6.11 -5.04
N ASP A 41 9.34 -6.35 -5.68
CA ASP A 41 8.73 -5.46 -6.65
C ASP A 41 7.75 -4.50 -5.94
N ILE A 42 7.66 -3.24 -6.39
CA ILE A 42 6.63 -2.30 -5.93
C ILE A 42 5.51 -2.30 -6.95
N HIS A 43 4.30 -2.67 -6.56
CA HIS A 43 3.16 -2.75 -7.46
C HIS A 43 2.13 -1.67 -7.16
N VAL A 44 1.40 -1.23 -8.20
CA VAL A 44 0.18 -0.45 -8.05
C VAL A 44 -0.90 -1.10 -8.90
N GLY A 45 -2.05 -1.42 -8.31
CA GLY A 45 -3.02 -2.28 -8.97
C GLY A 45 -4.28 -2.54 -8.16
N GLU A 46 -5.13 -3.43 -8.66
CA GLU A 46 -6.37 -3.85 -8.02
C GLU A 46 -6.33 -5.37 -7.86
N LEU A 47 -6.85 -5.92 -6.77
CA LEU A 47 -6.86 -7.36 -6.51
C LEU A 47 -5.47 -8.00 -6.60
N MET A 48 -4.43 -7.31 -6.08
CA MET A 48 -3.02 -7.73 -6.18
C MET A 48 -2.54 -8.04 -7.61
N ASP A 49 -3.17 -7.44 -8.62
CA ASP A 49 -2.74 -7.45 -10.01
C ASP A 49 -2.44 -6.02 -10.49
N GLY A 50 -1.26 -5.82 -11.04
CA GLY A 50 -0.81 -4.51 -11.48
C GLY A 50 0.66 -4.48 -11.89
N PRO A 51 1.07 -3.45 -12.67
CA PRO A 51 2.45 -3.31 -13.08
C PRO A 51 3.39 -3.12 -11.89
N SER A 52 4.60 -3.68 -11.99
CA SER A 52 5.69 -3.35 -11.08
C SER A 52 6.43 -2.07 -11.53
N TYR A 53 6.84 -1.28 -10.55
CA TYR A 53 7.55 -0.03 -10.72
C TYR A 53 9.03 -0.23 -10.41
N ALA A 54 9.87 0.44 -11.21
CA ALA A 54 11.31 0.41 -11.01
C ALA A 54 11.73 1.26 -9.80
N TYR A 55 12.97 1.08 -9.33
CA TYR A 55 13.56 1.97 -8.34
C TYR A 55 13.69 3.39 -8.91
N LEU A 56 12.83 4.30 -8.45
CA LEU A 56 12.78 5.69 -8.90
C LEU A 56 12.86 6.62 -7.67
N PRO A 57 14.06 7.11 -7.30
CA PRO A 57 14.26 7.96 -6.11
C PRO A 57 13.37 9.20 -6.04
N ARG A 58 12.86 9.66 -7.18
CA ARG A 58 11.94 10.81 -7.29
C ARG A 58 10.49 10.48 -6.87
N ASP A 59 10.11 9.21 -6.75
CA ASP A 59 8.73 8.80 -6.47
C ASP A 59 8.47 8.50 -4.99
N PHE A 60 9.52 8.34 -4.17
CA PHE A 60 9.41 8.04 -2.73
C PHE A 60 10.24 8.97 -1.85
N ARG A 61 9.78 9.17 -0.60
CA ARG A 61 10.51 9.89 0.44
C ARG A 61 11.17 8.96 1.47
N ARG A 62 10.77 7.69 1.51
CA ARG A 62 11.39 6.67 2.37
C ARG A 62 11.37 5.32 1.66
N PHE A 63 12.48 4.59 1.72
CA PHE A 63 12.57 3.21 1.26
C PHE A 63 13.69 2.50 2.03
N ASP A 64 13.32 1.77 3.07
CA ASP A 64 14.28 1.22 4.05
C ASP A 64 13.94 -0.23 4.39
N LEU A 65 14.95 -0.97 4.85
CA LEU A 65 14.77 -2.19 5.64
C LEU A 65 14.83 -1.83 7.13
N VAL A 66 13.95 -2.41 7.93
CA VAL A 66 13.93 -2.32 9.38
C VAL A 66 14.06 -3.73 9.95
N GLN A 67 15.07 -3.94 10.79
CA GLN A 67 15.31 -5.22 11.47
C GLN A 67 15.89 -4.95 12.85
N ASN A 68 15.28 -5.49 13.91
CA ASN A 68 15.73 -5.31 15.29
C ASN A 68 15.99 -3.83 15.68
N GLY A 69 15.11 -2.93 15.23
CA GLY A 69 15.22 -1.48 15.45
C GLY A 69 16.29 -0.77 14.60
N THR A 70 17.09 -1.51 13.83
CA THR A 70 18.06 -0.93 12.90
C THR A 70 17.39 -0.61 11.58
N VAL A 71 17.51 0.65 11.14
CA VAL A 71 16.98 1.13 9.87
C VAL A 71 18.12 1.24 8.85
N THR A 72 17.99 0.55 7.72
CA THR A 72 18.97 0.55 6.63
C THR A 72 18.31 1.00 5.33
N PRO A 73 18.71 2.14 4.74
CA PRO A 73 18.15 2.60 3.48
C PRO A 73 18.38 1.61 2.32
N VAL A 74 17.38 1.45 1.48
CA VAL A 74 17.47 0.70 0.22
C VAL A 74 18.15 1.60 -0.82
N GLN A 75 19.37 1.20 -1.20
CA GLN A 75 20.12 1.84 -2.27
C GLN A 75 19.98 1.02 -3.55
N GLY A 76 19.43 1.65 -4.59
CA GLY A 76 19.28 1.07 -5.92
C GLY A 76 19.78 2.03 -6.99
N ARG A 77 19.92 1.53 -8.22
CA ARG A 77 20.15 2.36 -9.40
C ARG A 77 18.80 2.76 -9.99
N MET A 78 18.73 3.99 -10.50
CA MET A 78 17.52 4.47 -11.17
C MET A 78 17.15 3.53 -12.32
N GLY A 79 15.94 2.97 -12.27
CA GLY A 79 15.45 2.03 -13.28
C GLY A 79 15.62 0.55 -12.93
N ASP A 80 16.20 0.21 -11.77
CA ASP A 80 16.32 -1.19 -11.33
C ASP A 80 14.96 -1.86 -11.18
N ARG A 81 14.89 -3.13 -11.63
CA ARG A 81 13.75 -4.04 -11.50
C ARG A 81 14.27 -5.42 -11.08
N PRO A 82 13.94 -5.95 -9.90
CA PRO A 82 13.02 -5.39 -8.91
C PRO A 82 13.58 -4.12 -8.24
N ALA A 83 12.68 -3.31 -7.66
CA ALA A 83 13.04 -2.05 -7.04
C ALA A 83 13.85 -2.23 -5.75
N LEU A 84 13.59 -3.29 -4.99
CA LEU A 84 14.41 -3.73 -3.87
C LEU A 84 15.30 -4.89 -4.31
N GLN A 85 16.60 -4.72 -4.10
CA GLN A 85 17.62 -5.78 -4.21
C GLN A 85 18.66 -5.53 -3.12
N LYS A 86 18.58 -6.24 -1.99
CA LYS A 86 19.47 -6.00 -0.86
C LYS A 86 19.86 -7.31 -0.17
N THR A 87 21.16 -7.57 -0.09
CA THR A 87 21.70 -8.67 0.72
C THR A 87 21.49 -8.37 2.21
N VAL A 88 20.97 -9.36 2.94
CA VAL A 88 20.79 -9.32 4.39
C VAL A 88 21.48 -10.54 5.01
N ASP A 89 22.55 -10.29 5.77
CA ASP A 89 23.35 -11.36 6.38
C ASP A 89 22.82 -11.82 7.73
N THR A 90 22.06 -10.95 8.42
CA THR A 90 21.59 -11.22 9.78
C THR A 90 20.23 -11.94 9.74
N PRO A 91 20.11 -13.14 10.32
CA PRO A 91 18.82 -13.80 10.47
C PRO A 91 17.83 -12.95 11.27
N GLY A 92 16.56 -13.07 10.92
CA GLY A 92 15.44 -12.49 11.64
C GLY A 92 14.35 -11.95 10.72
N LEU A 93 13.31 -11.39 11.33
CA LEU A 93 12.23 -10.71 10.61
C LEU A 93 12.68 -9.35 10.08
N VAL A 94 12.60 -9.17 8.76
CA VAL A 94 12.89 -7.90 8.08
C VAL A 94 11.57 -7.26 7.67
N SER A 95 11.39 -6.00 8.04
CA SER A 95 10.32 -5.15 7.53
C SER A 95 10.86 -4.26 6.41
N VAL A 96 10.32 -4.38 5.21
CA VAL A 96 10.57 -3.44 4.11
C VAL A 96 9.56 -2.30 4.24
N VAL A 97 10.00 -1.06 4.29
CA VAL A 97 9.15 0.14 4.40
C VAL A 97 9.31 1.00 3.16
N TYR A 98 8.20 1.39 2.53
CA TYR A 98 8.18 2.27 1.35
C TYR A 98 7.11 3.35 1.51
N VAL A 99 7.50 4.62 1.38
CA VAL A 99 6.58 5.76 1.47
C VAL A 99 6.72 6.64 0.24
N THR A 100 5.63 6.78 -0.52
CA THR A 100 5.62 7.66 -1.70
C THR A 100 5.86 9.11 -1.30
N ARG A 101 6.29 9.94 -2.25
CA ARG A 101 6.04 11.39 -2.13
C ARG A 101 4.54 11.67 -2.23
N ASP A 102 4.17 12.93 -1.99
CA ASP A 102 2.80 13.38 -2.17
C ASP A 102 2.45 13.30 -3.66
N LEU A 103 1.42 12.50 -3.95
CA LEU A 103 0.87 12.32 -5.27
C LEU A 103 -0.43 13.13 -5.36
N SER A 104 -0.85 13.46 -6.57
CA SER A 104 -2.12 14.15 -6.75
C SER A 104 -2.95 13.50 -7.84
N LEU A 105 -4.27 13.52 -7.65
CA LEU A 105 -5.24 13.13 -8.66
C LEU A 105 -6.30 14.22 -8.77
N THR A 106 -6.97 14.24 -9.92
CA THR A 106 -8.07 15.17 -10.18
C THR A 106 -9.33 14.36 -10.45
N TYR A 107 -10.35 14.58 -9.64
CA TYR A 107 -11.68 14.09 -9.93
C TYR A 107 -12.34 15.00 -10.95
N THR A 108 -12.82 14.40 -12.05
CA THR A 108 -13.66 15.06 -13.07
C THR A 108 -15.07 14.48 -13.13
N LYS A 109 -15.34 13.52 -12.24
CA LYS A 109 -16.64 12.85 -12.05
C LYS A 109 -16.80 12.61 -10.55
N PHE A 110 -17.75 13.29 -9.92
CA PHE A 110 -17.97 13.18 -8.47
C PHE A 110 -18.31 11.75 -8.05
N GLU A 111 -19.01 11.01 -8.90
CA GLU A 111 -19.43 9.63 -8.66
C GLU A 111 -18.23 8.70 -8.42
N LYS A 112 -17.06 9.00 -8.98
CA LYS A 112 -15.83 8.24 -8.71
C LYS A 112 -15.35 8.43 -7.27
N PHE A 113 -15.35 9.67 -6.79
CA PHE A 113 -15.03 9.97 -5.39
C PHE A 113 -16.06 9.33 -4.45
N LEU A 114 -17.35 9.43 -4.77
CA LEU A 114 -18.40 8.81 -3.96
C LEU A 114 -18.32 7.28 -3.95
N LYS A 115 -17.97 6.64 -5.08
CA LYS A 115 -17.73 5.19 -5.13
C LYS A 115 -16.55 4.82 -4.24
N PHE A 116 -15.43 5.55 -4.34
CA PHE A 116 -14.26 5.35 -3.49
C PHE A 116 -14.60 5.52 -2.00
N ALA A 117 -15.26 6.62 -1.63
CA ALA A 117 -15.61 6.91 -0.25
C ALA A 117 -16.58 5.90 0.35
N ARG A 118 -17.55 5.40 -0.43
CA ARG A 118 -18.44 4.30 0.02
C ARG A 118 -17.69 2.98 0.15
N HIS A 119 -16.80 2.67 -0.79
CA HIS A 119 -16.06 1.41 -0.78
C HIS A 119 -15.11 1.31 0.43
N LYS A 120 -14.40 2.40 0.76
CA LYS A 120 -13.52 2.50 1.93
C LYS A 120 -14.26 2.92 3.23
N ASP A 121 -15.59 3.00 3.18
CA ASP A 121 -16.50 3.35 4.29
C ASP A 121 -16.18 4.65 5.04
N PHE A 122 -16.08 5.77 4.32
CA PHE A 122 -15.85 7.10 4.91
C PHE A 122 -17.13 7.87 5.28
N GLY A 123 -18.22 7.16 5.58
CA GLY A 123 -19.48 7.76 6.01
C GLY A 123 -20.03 8.81 5.03
N ASP A 124 -20.45 9.98 5.55
CA ASP A 124 -21.04 11.07 4.76
C ASP A 124 -19.99 12.00 4.11
N ALA A 125 -19.06 11.41 3.35
CA ALA A 125 -18.08 12.18 2.58
C ALA A 125 -18.72 13.13 1.55
N GLU A 126 -19.92 12.78 1.05
CA GLU A 126 -20.69 13.63 0.14
C GLU A 126 -21.19 14.91 0.81
N GLY A 127 -21.86 14.77 1.95
CA GLY A 127 -22.34 15.89 2.75
C GLY A 127 -21.20 16.77 3.22
N ALA A 128 -20.11 16.18 3.71
CA ALA A 128 -18.90 16.91 4.09
C ALA A 128 -18.30 17.71 2.92
N HIS A 129 -18.28 17.13 1.72
CA HIS A 129 -17.79 17.81 0.51
C HIS A 129 -18.68 19.01 0.13
N LYS A 130 -20.01 18.80 0.10
CA LYS A 130 -20.99 19.83 -0.28
C LYS A 130 -21.10 20.94 0.76
N ALA A 131 -21.05 20.62 2.05
CA ALA A 131 -21.10 21.60 3.13
C ALA A 131 -19.91 22.59 3.08
N ARG A 132 -18.78 22.15 2.53
CA ARG A 132 -17.59 22.97 2.30
C ARG A 132 -17.67 23.82 1.02
N GLY A 133 -18.77 23.75 0.26
CA GLY A 133 -18.95 24.52 -0.99
C GLY A 133 -18.02 24.11 -2.12
N LEU A 134 -17.43 22.91 -2.05
CA LEU A 134 -16.46 22.43 -3.03
C LEU A 134 -17.13 22.04 -4.35
N SER A 135 -16.40 22.20 -5.46
CA SER A 135 -16.89 21.82 -6.78
C SER A 135 -17.07 20.31 -6.91
N THR A 136 -18.26 19.88 -7.33
CA THR A 136 -18.52 18.48 -7.71
C THR A 136 -18.16 18.20 -9.17
N GLU A 137 -17.85 19.23 -9.97
CA GLU A 137 -17.45 19.05 -11.38
C GLU A 137 -15.97 18.72 -11.50
N LYS A 138 -15.13 19.41 -10.71
CA LYS A 138 -13.69 19.23 -10.72
C LYS A 138 -13.05 19.66 -9.41
N PHE A 139 -12.31 18.74 -8.80
CA PHE A 139 -11.52 19.03 -7.60
C PHE A 139 -10.30 18.11 -7.53
N ARG A 140 -9.34 18.48 -6.69
CA ARG A 140 -8.09 17.72 -6.52
C ARG A 140 -8.03 17.04 -5.17
N GLU A 141 -7.39 15.89 -5.16
CA GLU A 141 -7.02 15.15 -3.97
C GLU A 141 -5.51 14.95 -4.00
N GLN A 142 -4.88 15.07 -2.83
CA GLN A 142 -3.52 14.60 -2.63
C GLN A 142 -3.55 13.26 -1.94
N TYR A 143 -2.57 12.41 -2.17
CA TYR A 143 -2.50 11.14 -1.49
C TYR A 143 -1.07 10.65 -1.29
N VAL A 144 -0.89 9.86 -0.24
CA VAL A 144 0.39 9.23 0.11
C VAL A 144 0.14 7.76 0.42
N ARG A 145 1.06 6.89 0.00
CA ARG A 145 1.01 5.47 0.30
C ARG A 145 2.18 5.05 1.18
N TYR A 146 1.84 4.33 2.24
CA TYR A 146 2.69 3.85 3.32
C TYR A 146 2.65 2.32 3.30
N ALA A 147 3.55 1.73 2.53
CA ALA A 147 3.60 0.28 2.36
C ALA A 147 4.66 -0.33 3.27
N LYS A 148 4.31 -1.46 3.88
CA LYS A 148 5.21 -2.31 4.64
C LYS A 148 5.12 -3.75 4.14
N SER A 149 6.21 -4.48 4.18
CA SER A 149 6.24 -5.91 3.88
C SER A 149 7.12 -6.65 4.86
N LEU A 150 6.70 -7.83 5.30
CA LEU A 150 7.48 -8.69 6.16
C LEU A 150 8.16 -9.77 5.32
N VAL A 151 9.44 -10.02 5.60
CA VAL A 151 10.25 -11.07 4.97
C VAL A 151 11.06 -11.76 6.06
N ALA A 152 11.07 -13.09 6.07
CA ALA A 152 11.95 -13.85 6.94
C ALA A 152 13.32 -14.07 6.30
N VAL A 153 14.37 -13.71 7.03
CA VAL A 153 15.76 -14.08 6.68
C VAL A 153 16.22 -15.15 7.65
N GLY A 154 16.67 -16.31 7.15
CA GLY A 154 17.06 -17.44 7.99
C GLY A 154 15.87 -17.99 8.80
N ASP A 155 15.98 -17.98 10.13
CA ASP A 155 14.91 -18.44 11.03
C ASP A 155 13.70 -17.49 11.11
N GLY A 156 13.82 -16.28 10.57
CA GLY A 156 12.75 -15.28 10.58
C GLY A 156 12.37 -14.77 11.96
N ALA A 157 13.16 -15.05 13.00
CA ALA A 157 12.84 -14.68 14.37
C ALA A 157 12.80 -13.15 14.57
N GLY A 158 11.89 -12.69 15.43
CA GLY A 158 11.68 -11.28 15.72
C GLY A 158 10.21 -10.90 15.67
N ALA A 159 9.94 -9.60 15.68
CA ALA A 159 8.59 -9.06 15.62
C ALA A 159 8.56 -7.84 14.70
N ASP A 160 7.41 -7.61 14.07
CA ASP A 160 7.14 -6.35 13.41
C ASP A 160 6.98 -5.24 14.47
N GLY A 161 7.17 -4.00 14.05
CA GLY A 161 7.06 -2.84 14.92
C GLY A 161 6.62 -1.60 14.15
N GLU A 162 6.32 -0.55 14.90
CA GLU A 162 6.00 0.75 14.32
C GLU A 162 7.22 1.31 13.56
N ALA A 163 7.01 1.65 12.30
CA ALA A 163 7.98 2.35 11.48
C ALA A 163 7.84 3.87 11.59
N GLY A 164 6.81 4.38 12.26
CA GLY A 164 6.54 5.81 12.42
C GLY A 164 5.93 6.43 11.16
N MET A 165 5.10 5.67 10.44
CA MET A 165 4.34 6.17 9.29
C MET A 165 3.09 6.94 9.75
N GLU A 166 2.64 7.91 8.96
CA GLU A 166 1.46 8.74 9.30
C GLU A 166 0.20 7.88 9.48
N THR A 167 0.05 6.84 8.65
CA THR A 167 -0.89 5.74 8.86
C THR A 167 -0.12 4.45 8.67
N GLU A 168 -0.38 3.45 9.50
CA GLU A 168 0.43 2.23 9.55
C GLU A 168 -0.41 1.02 9.94
N ILE A 169 -0.07 -0.14 9.38
CA ILE A 169 -0.55 -1.44 9.85
C ILE A 169 0.67 -2.18 10.42
N VAL A 170 0.57 -2.63 11.66
CA VAL A 170 1.61 -3.40 12.36
C VAL A 170 1.09 -4.82 12.62
N ALA A 171 1.84 -5.84 12.21
CA ALA A 171 1.54 -7.21 12.62
C ALA A 171 1.90 -7.39 14.11
N LEU A 172 0.97 -7.94 14.89
CA LEU A 172 1.18 -8.21 16.31
C LEU A 172 1.69 -9.63 16.58
N ALA A 173 1.75 -10.47 15.55
CA ALA A 173 2.37 -11.78 15.55
C ALA A 173 3.32 -11.91 14.35
N ASN A 174 4.33 -12.75 14.46
CA ASN A 174 5.25 -13.04 13.38
C ASN A 174 4.67 -14.13 12.45
N PRO A 175 4.44 -13.86 11.16
CA PRO A 175 3.82 -14.82 10.24
C PRO A 175 4.64 -16.08 9.96
N TYR A 176 5.92 -16.06 10.28
CA TYR A 176 6.85 -17.14 9.98
C TYR A 176 7.11 -18.04 11.19
N THR A 177 7.05 -17.49 12.41
CA THR A 177 7.42 -18.23 13.64
C THR A 177 6.28 -18.51 14.59
N ASP A 178 5.22 -17.69 14.59
CA ASP A 178 4.19 -17.76 15.62
C ASP A 178 3.04 -18.69 15.22
N ASP A 179 2.17 -19.00 16.17
CA ASP A 179 0.92 -19.74 15.90
C ASP A 179 -0.16 -18.77 15.41
N LEU A 180 -0.66 -19.01 14.21
CA LEU A 180 -1.68 -18.20 13.55
C LEU A 180 -3.00 -18.96 13.38
N THR A 181 -3.23 -20.02 14.16
CA THR A 181 -4.46 -20.83 14.10
C THR A 181 -5.71 -19.97 14.29
N ASP A 182 -5.65 -18.95 15.14
CA ASP A 182 -6.75 -18.01 15.38
C ASP A 182 -6.75 -16.79 14.43
N GLY A 183 -5.80 -16.72 13.50
CA GLY A 183 -5.60 -15.61 12.57
C GLY A 183 -4.37 -14.76 12.86
N MET A 184 -4.12 -13.79 11.98
CA MET A 184 -3.07 -12.78 12.11
C MET A 184 -3.62 -11.53 12.81
N PRO A 185 -3.23 -11.24 14.06
CA PRO A 185 -3.57 -9.98 14.70
C PRO A 185 -2.78 -8.83 14.06
N VAL A 186 -3.47 -7.77 13.65
CA VAL A 186 -2.86 -6.53 13.16
C VAL A 186 -3.38 -5.34 13.95
N LYS A 187 -2.55 -4.31 14.10
CA LYS A 187 -2.92 -3.02 14.66
C LYS A 187 -2.83 -1.92 13.61
N VAL A 188 -3.91 -1.16 13.46
CA VAL A 188 -3.96 0.01 12.57
C VAL A 188 -3.73 1.27 13.40
N LEU A 189 -2.78 2.08 12.94
CA LEU A 189 -2.39 3.33 13.58
C LEU A 189 -2.63 4.50 12.63
N TYR A 190 -2.98 5.64 13.20
CA TYR A 190 -2.97 6.93 12.53
C TYR A 190 -2.32 7.96 13.46
N GLN A 191 -1.25 8.60 13.00
CA GLN A 191 -0.43 9.54 13.76
C GLN A 191 0.12 8.93 15.06
N GLY A 192 0.50 7.64 15.01
CA GLY A 192 0.99 6.87 16.15
C GLY A 192 -0.09 6.47 17.18
N ALA A 193 -1.35 6.86 16.98
CA ALA A 193 -2.46 6.48 17.84
C ALA A 193 -3.24 5.29 17.26
N PRO A 194 -3.75 4.37 18.09
CA PRO A 194 -4.67 3.32 17.65
C PRO A 194 -5.90 3.86 16.92
N ARG A 195 -6.22 3.27 15.76
CA ARG A 195 -7.38 3.66 14.95
C ARG A 195 -8.49 2.62 15.07
N GLY A 196 -9.40 2.84 16.00
CA GLY A 196 -10.57 1.98 16.17
C GLY A 196 -11.66 2.20 15.13
N ASP A 197 -12.53 1.19 14.97
CA ASP A 197 -13.60 1.13 13.95
C ASP A 197 -13.10 1.39 12.51
N ALA A 198 -11.84 1.05 12.25
CA ALA A 198 -11.22 1.20 10.94
C ALA A 198 -11.56 0.02 10.05
N GLN A 199 -11.97 0.28 8.80
CA GLN A 199 -12.01 -0.77 7.80
C GLN A 199 -10.59 -1.28 7.50
N VAL A 200 -10.43 -2.60 7.50
CA VAL A 200 -9.25 -3.31 7.02
C VAL A 200 -9.68 -4.27 5.93
N GLU A 201 -9.14 -4.12 4.73
CA GLU A 201 -9.36 -5.07 3.65
C GLU A 201 -8.23 -6.09 3.65
N LEU A 202 -8.57 -7.38 3.66
CA LEU A 202 -7.60 -8.46 3.53
C LEU A 202 -7.78 -9.10 2.16
N PHE A 203 -6.74 -8.97 1.35
CA PHE A 203 -6.56 -9.67 0.10
C PHE A 203 -5.75 -10.94 0.37
N THR A 204 -6.29 -12.09 -0.02
CA THR A 204 -5.63 -13.40 0.04
C THR A 204 -5.29 -13.82 -1.38
N LYS A 205 -4.00 -13.94 -1.69
CA LYS A 205 -3.51 -14.44 -2.97
C LYS A 205 -3.13 -15.92 -2.84
N PHE A 206 -3.82 -16.74 -3.62
CA PHE A 206 -3.64 -18.17 -3.66
C PHE A 206 -2.47 -18.59 -4.57
N ALA A 207 -2.00 -19.82 -4.43
CA ALA A 207 -0.93 -20.38 -5.26
C ALA A 207 -1.26 -20.45 -6.77
N ASP A 208 -2.54 -20.35 -7.15
CA ASP A 208 -3.01 -20.27 -8.54
C ASP A 208 -3.25 -18.81 -9.00
N ASP A 209 -2.74 -17.84 -8.25
CA ASP A 209 -2.91 -16.39 -8.44
C ASP A 209 -4.35 -15.87 -8.29
N THR A 210 -5.30 -16.70 -7.86
CA THR A 210 -6.64 -16.22 -7.49
C THR A 210 -6.54 -15.29 -6.28
N VAL A 211 -7.32 -14.21 -6.27
CA VAL A 211 -7.38 -13.27 -5.14
C VAL A 211 -8.79 -13.17 -4.58
N VAL A 212 -8.91 -13.34 -3.27
CA VAL A 212 -10.16 -13.15 -2.51
C VAL A 212 -9.99 -12.00 -1.54
N VAL A 213 -10.98 -11.10 -1.49
CA VAL A 213 -10.99 -9.94 -0.60
C VAL A 213 -12.05 -10.10 0.46
N THR A 214 -11.68 -9.84 1.71
CA THR A 214 -12.59 -9.82 2.87
C THR A 214 -12.45 -8.51 3.63
N LEU A 215 -13.56 -8.04 4.23
CA LEU A 215 -13.59 -6.80 5.00
C LEU A 215 -13.63 -7.11 6.50
N HIS A 216 -12.77 -6.43 7.25
CA HIS A 216 -12.63 -6.55 8.69
C HIS A 216 -12.71 -5.17 9.34
N ARG A 217 -12.88 -5.14 10.66
CA ARG A 217 -12.92 -3.91 11.47
C ARG A 217 -11.99 -4.02 12.64
N THR A 218 -11.32 -2.92 12.94
CA THR A 218 -10.56 -2.81 14.19
C THR A 218 -11.47 -2.52 15.38
N ASP A 219 -11.10 -3.06 16.54
CA ASP A 219 -11.69 -2.74 17.83
C ASP A 219 -11.24 -1.36 18.36
N ALA A 220 -11.62 -1.02 19.58
CA ALA A 220 -11.26 0.26 20.21
C ALA A 220 -9.75 0.46 20.41
N ASP A 221 -8.98 -0.62 20.48
CA ASP A 221 -7.52 -0.62 20.61
C ASP A 221 -6.83 -0.63 19.23
N GLY A 222 -7.59 -0.46 18.15
CA GLY A 222 -7.11 -0.42 16.78
C GLY A 222 -6.70 -1.79 16.25
N VAL A 223 -7.15 -2.89 16.86
CA VAL A 223 -6.73 -4.25 16.51
C VAL A 223 -7.81 -4.98 15.71
N ALA A 224 -7.41 -5.69 14.65
CA ALA A 224 -8.24 -6.63 13.90
C ALA A 224 -7.55 -8.00 13.82
N ILE A 225 -8.33 -9.09 13.89
CA ILE A 225 -7.83 -10.45 13.68
C ILE A 225 -8.17 -10.87 12.25
N LEU A 226 -7.14 -11.06 11.44
CA LEU A 226 -7.27 -11.35 10.01
C LEU A 226 -7.18 -12.87 9.78
N PRO A 227 -8.15 -13.50 9.10
CA PRO A 227 -8.10 -14.93 8.83
C PRO A 227 -6.98 -15.25 7.85
N VAL A 228 -6.06 -16.14 8.23
CA VAL A 228 -4.93 -16.56 7.40
C VAL A 228 -4.81 -18.09 7.40
N ALA A 229 -4.16 -18.61 6.38
CA ALA A 229 -3.99 -20.03 6.12
C ALA A 229 -2.57 -20.29 5.58
N PRO A 230 -1.97 -21.46 5.88
CA PRO A 230 -0.69 -21.87 5.32
C PRO A 230 -0.66 -21.87 3.79
N GLY A 231 0.49 -21.52 3.22
CA GLY A 231 0.77 -21.56 1.79
C GLY A 231 0.23 -20.40 0.98
N GLN A 232 -0.23 -19.32 1.62
CA GLN A 232 -0.81 -18.16 0.95
C GLN A 232 -0.01 -16.88 1.24
N SER A 233 -0.20 -15.87 0.39
CA SER A 233 0.30 -14.52 0.62
C SER A 233 -0.85 -13.54 0.77
N TYR A 234 -0.60 -12.47 1.52
CA TYR A 234 -1.61 -11.55 1.99
C TYR A 234 -1.21 -10.10 1.74
N LEU A 235 -2.22 -9.28 1.49
CA LEU A 235 -2.14 -7.82 1.55
C LEU A 235 -3.28 -7.34 2.46
N ALA A 236 -2.92 -6.66 3.54
CA ALA A 236 -3.86 -5.88 4.34
C ALA A 236 -3.81 -4.41 3.91
N ASP A 237 -4.95 -3.78 3.68
CA ASP A 237 -5.10 -2.37 3.31
C ASP A 237 -6.01 -1.64 4.30
N ALA A 238 -5.62 -0.42 4.67
CA ALA A 238 -6.41 0.45 5.55
C ALA A 238 -6.18 1.92 5.17
N VAL A 239 -7.25 2.65 4.91
CA VAL A 239 -7.16 4.00 4.29
C VAL A 239 -7.72 5.08 5.23
N VAL A 240 -7.06 6.23 5.31
CA VAL A 240 -7.58 7.46 5.95
C VAL A 240 -8.00 8.43 4.84
N LEU A 241 -9.17 9.05 4.99
CA LEU A 241 -9.56 10.24 4.22
C LEU A 241 -9.70 11.41 5.18
N ARG A 242 -9.00 12.51 4.93
CA ARG A 242 -9.12 13.75 5.71
C ARG A 242 -9.32 14.98 4.82
N PRO A 243 -10.11 15.96 5.26
CA PRO A 243 -10.24 17.22 4.53
C PRO A 243 -8.93 18.02 4.59
N LEU A 244 -8.67 18.78 3.53
CA LEU A 244 -7.63 19.80 3.51
C LEU A 244 -8.24 21.17 3.29
N ASP A 245 -7.72 22.20 3.96
CA ASP A 245 -8.13 23.58 3.70
C ASP A 245 -7.40 24.10 2.45
N PRO A 246 -8.10 24.26 1.30
CA PRO A 246 -7.45 24.62 0.06
C PRO A 246 -7.00 26.09 0.10
N ALA A 247 -5.76 26.35 -0.29
CA ALA A 247 -5.26 27.72 -0.42
C ALA A 247 -5.91 28.49 -1.60
N ASP A 248 -6.32 27.76 -2.63
CA ASP A 248 -7.05 28.26 -3.81
C ASP A 248 -7.86 27.12 -4.48
N ASP A 249 -8.66 27.44 -5.51
CA ASP A 249 -9.50 26.46 -6.23
C ASP A 249 -8.72 25.35 -6.96
N LYS A 250 -7.39 25.47 -7.05
CA LYS A 250 -6.49 24.48 -7.64
C LYS A 250 -5.75 23.66 -6.59
N ALA A 251 -5.87 23.99 -5.31
CA ALA A 251 -5.30 23.21 -4.23
C ALA A 251 -6.10 21.91 -4.00
N PRO A 252 -5.45 20.81 -3.56
CA PRO A 252 -6.17 19.64 -3.08
C PRO A 252 -7.11 19.97 -1.93
N VAL A 253 -8.31 19.40 -1.96
CA VAL A 253 -9.38 19.63 -0.96
C VAL A 253 -9.57 18.44 -0.03
N TRP A 254 -8.99 17.29 -0.41
CA TRP A 254 -8.94 16.03 0.32
C TRP A 254 -7.52 15.50 0.31
N GLU A 255 -7.19 14.80 1.38
CA GLU A 255 -6.00 13.96 1.47
C GLU A 255 -6.37 12.53 1.82
N THR A 256 -5.82 11.60 1.04
CA THR A 256 -5.98 10.17 1.28
C THR A 256 -4.64 9.55 1.67
N LEU A 257 -4.60 8.86 2.80
CA LEU A 257 -3.41 8.16 3.29
C LEU A 257 -3.68 6.66 3.27
N TRP A 258 -2.84 5.91 2.56
CA TRP A 258 -3.01 4.46 2.38
C TRP A 258 -1.97 3.72 3.20
N ALA A 259 -2.38 2.87 4.12
CA ALA A 259 -1.49 1.93 4.78
C ALA A 259 -1.66 0.54 4.15
N SER A 260 -0.55 -0.10 3.78
CA SER A 260 -0.56 -1.48 3.32
C SER A 260 0.48 -2.33 4.05
N LEU A 261 0.14 -3.58 4.31
CA LEU A 261 1.03 -4.59 4.87
C LEU A 261 0.95 -5.88 4.05
N THR A 262 2.09 -6.35 3.54
CA THR A 262 2.19 -7.67 2.90
C THR A 262 3.02 -8.65 3.69
N PHE A 263 2.61 -9.92 3.66
CA PHE A 263 3.33 -11.03 4.27
C PHE A 263 2.86 -12.35 3.64
N ALA A 264 3.56 -13.44 3.92
CA ALA A 264 3.12 -14.79 3.57
C ALA A 264 3.07 -15.67 4.82
N VAL A 265 2.16 -16.64 4.83
CA VAL A 265 2.13 -17.70 5.84
C VAL A 265 2.67 -18.97 5.19
N PRO A 266 3.82 -19.51 5.62
CA PRO A 266 4.42 -20.70 5.00
C PRO A 266 3.50 -21.92 5.02
N ALA A 267 3.53 -22.74 3.96
CA ALA A 267 2.96 -24.09 3.99
C ALA A 267 3.85 -24.95 4.90
N ARG A 268 3.38 -25.27 6.10
CA ARG A 268 4.10 -26.15 7.04
C ARG A 268 4.00 -27.62 6.63
#